data_AF-A0A382NHD3-F1
#
_entry.id   AF-A0A382NHD3-F1
#
_cell.length_a   1.000
_cell.length_b   1.000
_cell.length_c   1.000
_cell.angle_alpha   90.00
_cell.angle_beta   90.00
_cell.angle_gamma   90.00
#
_symmetry.space_group_name_H-M   'P 1'
#
loop_
_entity.id
_entity.type
_entity.pdbx_description
1 polymer ?
#
loop_
_entity_poly.entity_id
_entity_poly.type
_entity_poly.pdbx_seq_one_letter_code
_entity_poly.pdbx_strand_id
1 'polypeptide(L)'
;MSLKTAIKTIVGVAVAFGFAVFMLWVMSGFGNRQSRIKDVTSKGILLLSNGTEPEDLDPHLVTGVPEHNIISALIEGLVSEDPKDL
;
A
#
# COMPACT_ATOMS: atom_id res chain seq x y z
N MET A 1 -44.87 -40.16 9.15
CA MET A 1 -43.64 -39.47 8.68
C MET A 1 -42.68 -39.42 9.86
N SER A 2 -41.58 -40.17 9.79
CA SER A 2 -40.84 -40.65 10.97
C SER A 2 -40.12 -39.54 11.74
N LEU A 3 -40.19 -39.60 13.07
CA LEU A 3 -39.47 -38.72 14.02
C LEU A 3 -37.96 -38.66 13.73
N LYS A 4 -37.39 -39.75 13.19
CA LYS A 4 -35.98 -39.84 12.79
C LYS A 4 -35.65 -38.95 11.58
N THR A 5 -36.61 -38.69 10.70
CA THR A 5 -36.45 -37.81 9.53
C THR A 5 -36.44 -36.34 9.96
N ALA A 6 -37.29 -35.96 10.94
CA ALA A 6 -37.35 -34.61 11.49
C ALA A 6 -36.08 -34.23 12.28
N ILE A 7 -35.50 -35.17 13.04
CA ILE A 7 -34.25 -34.91 13.76
C ILE A 7 -33.09 -34.71 12.77
N LYS A 8 -33.04 -35.49 11.67
CA LYS A 8 -31.99 -35.39 10.66
C LYS A 8 -32.03 -34.05 9.90
N THR A 9 -33.22 -33.51 9.64
CA THR A 9 -33.37 -32.19 9.00
C THR A 9 -32.98 -31.05 9.93
N ILE A 10 -33.33 -31.11 11.22
CA ILE A 10 -32.95 -30.09 12.22
C ILE A 10 -31.42 -30.05 12.41
N VAL A 11 -30.79 -31.23 12.53
CA VAL A 11 -29.32 -31.31 12.64
C VAL A 11 -28.64 -30.80 11.36
N GLY A 12 -29.17 -31.12 10.19
CA GLY A 12 -28.67 -30.60 8.91
C GLY A 12 -28.74 -29.08 8.80
N VAL A 13 -29.85 -28.47 9.24
CA VAL A 13 -30.03 -27.01 9.26
C VAL A 13 -29.06 -26.35 10.26
N ALA A 14 -28.85 -26.95 11.42
CA ALA A 14 -27.90 -26.44 12.42
C ALA A 14 -26.45 -26.46 11.91
N VAL A 15 -26.05 -27.52 11.21
CA VAL A 15 -24.71 -27.62 10.60
C VAL A 15 -24.53 -26.59 9.47
N ALA A 16 -25.54 -26.42 8.61
CA ALA A 16 -25.52 -25.41 7.55
C ALA A 16 -25.45 -23.98 8.12
N PHE A 17 -26.16 -23.71 9.22
CA PHE A 17 -26.13 -22.43 9.91
C PHE A 17 -24.75 -22.17 10.54
N GLY A 18 -24.16 -23.19 11.19
CA GLY A 18 -22.80 -23.09 11.72
C GLY A 18 -21.74 -22.81 10.65
N PHE A 19 -21.88 -23.43 9.46
CA PHE A 19 -21.00 -23.18 8.32
C PHE A 19 -21.17 -21.76 7.76
N ALA A 20 -22.40 -21.25 7.68
CA ALA A 20 -22.67 -19.88 7.23
C ALA A 20 -22.08 -18.83 8.18
N VAL A 21 -22.19 -19.04 9.49
CA VAL A 21 -21.60 -18.15 10.50
C VAL A 21 -20.07 -18.19 10.45
N PHE A 22 -19.48 -19.37 10.27
CA PHE A 22 -18.03 -19.52 10.09
C PHE A 22 -17.54 -18.79 8.83
N MET A 23 -18.28 -18.89 7.73
CA MET A 23 -17.93 -18.22 6.48
C MET A 23 -18.01 -16.69 6.59
N LEU A 24 -19.03 -16.16 7.29
CA LEU A 24 -19.12 -14.74 7.63
C LEU A 24 -17.95 -14.25 8.49
N TRP A 25 -17.51 -15.07 9.45
CA TRP A 25 -16.38 -14.74 10.32
C TRP A 25 -15.06 -14.64 9.54
N VAL A 26 -14.81 -15.58 8.60
CA VAL A 26 -13.63 -15.55 7.73
C VAL A 26 -13.63 -14.32 6.82
N MET A 27 -14.78 -13.89 6.32
CA MET A 27 -14.88 -12.74 5.43
C MET A 27 -14.66 -11.38 6.12
N SER A 28 -14.89 -11.28 7.44
CA SER A 28 -14.73 -10.02 8.20
C SER A 28 -13.26 -9.55 8.31
N GLY A 29 -12.27 -10.37 7.94
CA GLY A 29 -10.84 -10.02 8.01
C GLY A 29 -10.26 -9.36 6.77
N PHE A 30 -11.01 -9.32 5.66
CA PHE A 30 -10.49 -8.84 4.38
C PHE A 30 -10.64 -7.31 4.26
N GLY A 31 -9.68 -6.54 4.79
CA GLY A 31 -9.65 -5.10 4.48
C GLY A 31 -8.94 -4.17 5.46
N ASN A 32 -8.62 -4.61 6.68
CA ASN A 32 -8.01 -3.74 7.69
C ASN A 32 -6.49 -3.52 7.54
N ARG A 33 -5.92 -3.74 6.35
CA ARG A 33 -4.50 -3.48 6.10
C ARG A 33 -4.30 -2.00 5.77
N GLN A 34 -3.66 -1.26 6.65
CA GLN A 34 -3.20 0.09 6.33
C GLN A 34 -2.20 0.02 5.16
N SER A 35 -2.39 0.88 4.17
CA SER A 35 -1.50 0.93 3.02
C SER A 35 -0.21 1.65 3.44
N ARG A 36 0.95 1.12 3.02
CA ARG A 36 2.27 1.72 3.30
C ARG A 36 2.31 3.21 2.95
N ILE A 37 1.56 3.61 1.91
CA ILE A 37 1.43 5.00 1.46
C ILE A 37 0.81 5.89 2.57
N LYS A 38 -0.27 5.44 3.22
CA LYS A 38 -0.89 6.23 4.31
C LYS A 38 0.07 6.46 5.48
N ASP A 39 0.89 5.45 5.80
CA ASP A 39 1.87 5.54 6.87
C ASP A 39 2.99 6.53 6.54
N VAL A 40 3.50 6.55 5.31
CA VAL A 40 4.58 7.48 4.91
C VAL A 40 4.07 8.90 4.70
N THR A 41 2.86 9.06 4.15
CA THR A 41 2.25 10.38 3.95
C THR A 41 1.98 11.06 5.29
N SER A 42 1.46 10.33 6.28
CA SER A 42 1.24 10.90 7.62
C SER A 42 2.54 11.30 8.34
N LYS A 43 3.67 10.69 7.95
CA LYS A 43 5.02 11.02 8.46
C LYS A 43 5.74 12.10 7.65
N GLY A 44 5.12 12.63 6.59
CA GLY A 44 5.77 13.59 5.69
C GLY A 44 6.94 13.00 4.89
N ILE A 45 6.95 11.69 4.68
CA ILE A 45 8.00 11.00 3.92
C ILE A 45 7.57 10.91 2.46
N LEU A 46 8.37 11.50 1.57
CA LEU A 46 8.20 11.37 0.13
C LEU A 46 8.88 10.08 -0.35
N LEU A 47 8.12 9.21 -1.00
CA LEU A 47 8.65 8.06 -1.73
C LEU A 47 8.73 8.45 -3.21
N LEU A 48 9.94 8.66 -3.72
CA LEU A 48 10.21 9.05 -5.09
C LEU A 48 10.97 7.95 -5.83
N SER A 49 10.57 7.69 -7.08
CA SER A 49 11.34 6.85 -8.00
C SER A 49 12.15 7.75 -8.92
N ASN A 50 13.47 7.55 -8.95
CA ASN A 50 14.40 8.43 -9.68
C ASN A 50 14.92 7.80 -10.99
N GLY A 51 14.22 6.79 -11.52
CA GLY A 51 14.60 6.12 -12.77
C GLY A 51 15.69 5.07 -12.55
N THR A 52 16.95 5.46 -12.72
CA THR A 52 18.12 4.57 -12.61
C THR A 52 18.93 4.88 -11.36
N GLU A 53 19.85 3.97 -11.00
CA GLU A 53 20.82 4.22 -9.93
C GLU A 53 21.74 5.39 -10.35
N PRO A 54 21.96 6.38 -9.47
CA PRO A 54 22.91 7.47 -9.74
C PRO A 54 24.35 6.96 -9.72
N GLU A 55 25.19 7.44 -10.63
CA GLU A 55 26.61 7.06 -10.69
C GLU A 55 27.43 7.67 -9.55
N ASP A 56 27.20 8.96 -9.26
CA ASP A 56 27.81 9.70 -8.17
C ASP A 56 26.85 10.83 -7.71
N LEU A 57 27.23 11.58 -6.67
CA LEU A 57 26.50 12.74 -6.15
C LEU A 57 27.33 14.02 -6.16
N ASP A 58 28.59 14.00 -6.64
CA ASP A 58 29.39 15.21 -6.83
C ASP A 58 28.89 16.00 -8.05
N PRO A 59 28.35 17.23 -7.85
CA PRO A 59 27.85 18.06 -8.96
C PRO A 59 28.90 18.39 -10.02
N HIS A 60 30.20 18.29 -9.72
CA HIS A 60 31.27 18.53 -10.69
C HIS A 60 31.59 17.32 -11.58
N LEU A 61 31.10 16.13 -11.21
CA LEU A 61 31.37 14.88 -11.93
C LEU A 61 30.16 14.39 -12.72
N VAL A 62 28.96 14.60 -12.19
CA VAL A 62 27.73 14.05 -12.78
C VAL A 62 27.20 14.92 -13.92
N THR A 63 26.52 14.29 -14.88
CA THR A 63 25.89 14.97 -16.03
C THR A 63 24.46 14.51 -16.31
N GLY A 64 23.95 13.52 -15.58
CA GLY A 64 22.65 12.92 -15.81
C GLY A 64 21.50 13.62 -15.07
N VAL A 65 20.29 13.36 -15.56
CA VAL A 65 19.03 13.85 -14.96
C VAL A 65 18.72 13.17 -13.62
N PRO A 66 18.90 11.84 -13.45
CA PRO A 66 18.69 11.20 -12.15
C PRO A 66 19.52 11.86 -11.04
N GLU A 67 20.79 12.15 -11.31
CA GLU A 67 21.69 12.78 -10.36
C GLU A 67 21.27 14.22 -10.07
N HIS A 68 20.90 14.98 -11.11
CA HIS A 68 20.39 16.34 -10.96
C HIS A 68 19.18 16.43 -10.03
N ASN A 69 18.22 15.50 -10.14
CA ASN A 69 17.04 15.47 -9.26
C ASN A 69 17.41 15.33 -7.77
N ILE A 70 18.44 14.54 -7.45
CA ILE A 70 18.90 14.34 -6.08
C ILE A 70 19.68 15.57 -5.60
N ILE A 71 20.61 16.07 -6.43
CA ILE A 71 21.47 17.20 -6.09
C ILE A 71 20.63 18.47 -5.84
N SER A 72 19.67 18.77 -6.71
CA SER A 72 18.76 19.92 -6.55
C SER A 72 17.86 19.82 -5.33
N ALA A 73 17.67 18.61 -4.76
CA ALA A 73 16.93 18.42 -3.52
C ALA A 73 17.83 18.53 -2.27
N LEU A 74 19.14 18.32 -2.40
CA LEU A 74 20.11 18.35 -1.29
C LEU A 74 20.84 19.69 -1.16
N ILE A 75 21.07 20.37 -2.28
CA ILE A 75 21.89 21.58 -2.39
C ILE A 75 21.07 22.65 -3.13
N GLU A 76 21.28 23.91 -2.75
CA GLU A 76 20.67 25.06 -3.40
C GLU A 76 21.75 25.95 -4.02
N GLY A 77 21.55 26.35 -5.27
CA GLY A 77 22.42 27.28 -5.99
C GLY A 77 22.09 28.75 -5.69
N LEU A 78 22.83 29.68 -6.29
CA LEU A 78 22.51 31.12 -6.20
C LEU A 78 21.16 31.49 -6.83
N VAL A 79 20.73 30.69 -7.81
CA VAL A 79 19.45 30.79 -8.50
C VAL A 79 18.91 29.38 -8.72
N SER A 80 17.58 29.24 -8.74
CA SER A 80 16.87 28.00 -9.07
C SER A 80 15.70 28.31 -10.00
N GLU A 81 15.18 27.27 -10.66
CA GLU A 81 13.98 27.39 -11.46
C GLU A 81 12.75 27.60 -10.58
N ASP A 82 11.80 28.43 -11.03
CA ASP A 82 10.51 28.59 -10.36
C ASP A 82 9.59 27.46 -10.83
N PRO A 83 9.06 26.61 -9.93
CA PRO A 83 8.22 25.48 -10.29
C PRO A 83 6.89 25.85 -10.99
N LYS A 84 6.54 27.13 -11.06
CA LYS A 84 5.33 27.61 -11.72
C LYS A 84 5.53 27.98 -13.19
N ASP A 85 6.66 28.60 -13.51
CA ASP A 85 6.85 29.36 -14.75
C ASP A 85 8.06 28.86 -15.58
N LEU A 86 8.86 27.92 -15.05
CA LEU A 86 9.95 27.20 -15.71
C LEU A 86 9.83 25.69 -15.45
#